data_AF-A0A845FNF6-F1
#
_entry.id   AF-A0A845FNF6-F1
#
_cell.length_a   1.000
_cell.length_b   1.000
_cell.length_c   1.000
_cell.angle_alpha   90.00
_cell.angle_beta   90.00
_cell.angle_gamma   90.00
#
_symmetry.space_group_name_H-M   'P 1'
#
loop_
_entity.id
_entity.type
_entity.pdbx_description
1 polymer ?
#
loop_
_entity_poly.entity_id
_entity_poly.type
_entity_poly.pdbx_seq_one_letter_code
_entity_poly.pdbx_strand_id
1 'polypeptide(L)'
;MKNNPVPVAGSQSAEPPVFVVGASRSGSSLLAAMLNAHSRIACGPESQLLNKLKPAVLKRMFRDRNWPALAVERVSRVVLAEQRVIDLFGVSEQELFAALKDREPSVAALFDALVGTYAAKKGKPRWAEKTPRHLLHLDTLRAAYPEAKIIRIVRDFRDSAISMRQLPWASRQELVNCYICSEWFERTGDFFLQDDKSLTVKYETLVREPEKVLTEICSFIGESFESGMLDTSSSGMDVMSRNESWKQQVTGELDESRLYRWKGLFTQEQKVAFDLCAGGLLAEFGYEVESRPRKKVSLLSIDRAFLEELGGQIVRVANKGVAIEYCPNSALAGPALVDLRKGKSVSKYLRTLKVVLSRVIRGKTTFGYLGDAPGGSAVWLRLCFGVTVIKSLDDLV
;
A
#
# COMPACT_ATOMS: atom_id res chain seq x y z
N MET A 1 15.23 -0.60 -55.58
CA MET A 1 15.48 -0.95 -54.17
C MET A 1 14.15 -0.83 -53.44
N LYS A 2 13.60 -1.96 -52.97
CA LYS A 2 12.30 -2.03 -52.30
C LYS A 2 12.51 -1.67 -50.82
N ASN A 3 11.82 -0.62 -50.35
CA ASN A 3 11.73 -0.29 -48.93
C ASN A 3 10.90 -1.36 -48.23
N ASN A 4 11.54 -2.17 -47.39
CA ASN A 4 10.83 -3.04 -46.46
C ASN A 4 10.28 -2.19 -45.31
N PRO A 5 8.99 -2.32 -44.94
CA PRO A 5 8.45 -1.70 -43.75
C PRO A 5 9.05 -2.35 -42.49
N VAL A 6 9.47 -1.51 -41.55
CA VAL A 6 9.86 -1.92 -40.19
C VAL A 6 8.64 -2.52 -39.48
N PRO A 7 8.74 -3.67 -38.80
CA PRO A 7 7.59 -4.28 -38.15
C PRO A 7 7.10 -3.41 -36.99
N VAL A 8 5.81 -3.04 -37.01
CA VAL A 8 5.11 -2.48 -35.84
C VAL A 8 4.66 -3.67 -34.98
N ALA A 9 5.47 -4.01 -33.99
CA ALA A 9 5.09 -4.94 -32.93
C ALA A 9 4.54 -4.14 -31.74
N GLY A 10 3.37 -4.53 -31.22
CA GLY A 10 2.78 -3.93 -30.03
C GLY A 10 3.75 -3.98 -28.87
N SER A 11 4.11 -2.82 -28.32
CA SER A 11 5.05 -2.71 -27.21
C SER A 11 4.35 -3.07 -25.89
N GLN A 12 4.16 -4.37 -25.67
CA GLN A 12 4.48 -4.91 -24.35
C GLN A 12 5.99 -4.66 -24.16
N SER A 13 6.43 -4.12 -23.02
CA SER A 13 7.85 -4.18 -22.70
C SER A 13 8.30 -5.63 -22.88
N ALA A 14 9.41 -5.87 -23.59
CA ALA A 14 9.87 -7.23 -23.88
C ALA A 14 10.06 -8.07 -22.60
N GLU A 15 10.16 -7.40 -21.45
CA GLU A 15 10.24 -7.98 -20.11
C GLU A 15 9.13 -7.43 -19.20
N PRO A 16 8.55 -8.26 -18.30
CA PRO A 16 7.53 -7.80 -17.37
C PRO A 16 8.02 -6.68 -16.45
N PRO A 17 7.18 -5.68 -16.14
CA PRO A 17 7.59 -4.59 -15.26
C PRO A 17 7.69 -5.02 -13.80
N VAL A 18 8.40 -4.21 -13.02
CA VAL A 18 8.56 -4.39 -11.57
C VAL A 18 7.77 -3.31 -10.83
N PHE A 19 6.95 -3.69 -9.85
CA PHE A 19 6.29 -2.74 -8.97
C PHE A 19 6.86 -2.84 -7.56
N VAL A 20 7.32 -1.73 -7.00
CA VAL A 20 7.76 -1.64 -5.60
C VAL A 20 6.68 -0.94 -4.78
N VAL A 21 6.09 -1.69 -3.85
CA VAL A 21 4.97 -1.25 -3.00
C VAL A 21 5.32 -1.39 -1.52
N GLY A 22 4.54 -0.78 -0.64
CA GLY A 22 4.75 -0.86 0.80
C GLY A 22 4.02 0.24 1.56
N ALA A 23 4.19 0.26 2.88
CA ALA A 23 3.73 1.40 3.67
C ALA A 23 4.65 2.62 3.45
N SER A 24 4.14 3.80 3.80
CA SER A 24 4.98 5.00 3.80
C SER A 24 6.12 4.82 4.79
N ARG A 25 7.33 5.26 4.40
CA ARG A 25 8.55 5.23 5.23
C ARG A 25 9.12 3.84 5.52
N SER A 26 8.76 2.83 4.73
CA SER A 26 9.34 1.48 4.79
C SER A 26 10.59 1.27 3.91
N GLY A 27 11.26 2.33 3.44
CA GLY A 27 12.49 2.21 2.65
C GLY A 27 12.31 1.97 1.15
N SER A 28 11.08 2.07 0.63
CA SER A 28 10.79 1.87 -0.81
C SER A 28 11.56 2.79 -1.75
N SER A 29 11.84 4.03 -1.36
CA SER A 29 12.69 4.92 -2.19
C SER A 29 14.15 4.47 -2.24
N LEU A 30 14.69 3.88 -1.16
CA LEU A 30 16.05 3.32 -1.17
C LEU A 30 16.11 2.13 -2.13
N LEU A 31 15.16 1.20 -2.01
CA LEU A 31 15.06 0.05 -2.91
C LEU A 31 14.88 0.50 -4.37
N ALA A 32 14.05 1.52 -4.63
CA ALA A 32 13.90 2.09 -5.98
C ALA A 32 15.22 2.65 -6.53
N ALA A 33 16.02 3.33 -5.71
CA ALA A 33 17.32 3.86 -6.12
C ALA A 33 18.31 2.73 -6.44
N MET A 34 18.35 1.68 -5.61
CA MET A 34 19.18 0.49 -5.86
C MET A 34 18.78 -0.22 -7.16
N LEU A 35 17.48 -0.38 -7.42
CA LEU A 35 16.98 -0.91 -8.68
C LEU A 35 17.31 0.01 -9.87
N ASN A 36 17.19 1.32 -9.71
CA ASN A 36 17.51 2.28 -10.77
C ASN A 36 19.02 2.34 -11.10
N ALA A 37 19.89 1.93 -10.18
CA ALA A 37 21.32 1.81 -10.42
C ALA A 37 21.67 0.60 -11.31
N HIS A 38 20.81 -0.42 -11.38
CA HIS A 38 21.01 -1.57 -12.28
C HIS A 38 20.99 -1.15 -13.75
N SER A 39 21.92 -1.65 -14.56
CA SER A 39 22.11 -1.23 -15.96
C SER A 39 20.87 -1.41 -16.84
N ARG A 40 20.04 -2.40 -16.52
CA ARG A 40 18.85 -2.79 -17.32
C ARG A 40 17.51 -2.27 -16.79
N ILE A 41 17.46 -1.66 -15.60
CA ILE A 41 16.22 -1.26 -14.94
C ILE A 41 16.17 0.26 -14.75
N ALA A 42 15.14 0.90 -15.28
CA ALA A 42 14.84 2.31 -14.98
C ALA A 42 13.73 2.39 -13.93
N CYS A 43 14.01 3.01 -12.79
CA CYS A 43 12.97 3.41 -11.84
C CYS A 43 12.95 4.93 -11.75
N GLY A 44 11.82 5.53 -12.11
CA GLY A 44 11.63 6.98 -12.02
C GLY A 44 11.07 7.42 -10.67
N PRO A 45 10.58 8.66 -10.59
CA PRO A 45 9.81 9.19 -9.46
C PRO A 45 8.50 8.40 -9.22
N GLU A 46 7.72 8.80 -8.22
CA GLU A 46 6.42 8.14 -7.98
C GLU A 46 5.39 8.58 -9.03
N SER A 47 4.75 7.63 -9.70
CA SER A 47 3.76 7.94 -10.73
C SER A 47 2.42 8.42 -10.13
N GLN A 48 2.07 7.93 -8.93
CA GLN A 48 0.81 8.25 -8.23
C GLN A 48 -0.47 7.97 -9.05
N LEU A 49 -0.38 7.26 -10.19
CA LEU A 49 -1.47 7.11 -11.14
C LEU A 49 -2.71 6.49 -10.48
N LEU A 50 -2.57 5.37 -9.78
CA LEU A 50 -3.71 4.68 -9.16
C LEU A 50 -4.22 5.38 -7.89
N ASN A 51 -3.35 6.14 -7.20
CA ASN A 51 -3.75 6.94 -6.05
C ASN A 51 -4.60 8.17 -6.44
N LYS A 52 -4.34 8.75 -7.61
CA LYS A 52 -4.94 10.02 -8.05
C LYS A 52 -6.05 9.82 -9.09
N LEU A 53 -5.91 8.83 -9.97
CA LEU A 53 -6.94 8.42 -10.92
C LEU A 53 -7.78 7.31 -10.30
N LYS A 54 -8.82 7.71 -9.54
CA LYS A 54 -9.72 6.78 -8.87
C LYS A 54 -10.39 5.81 -9.87
N PRO A 55 -10.82 4.60 -9.46
CA PRO A 55 -11.43 3.62 -10.36
C PRO A 55 -12.59 4.15 -11.22
N ALA A 56 -13.45 5.01 -10.67
CA ALA A 56 -14.53 5.64 -11.43
C ALA A 56 -14.03 6.58 -12.54
N VAL A 57 -12.92 7.29 -12.30
CA VAL A 57 -12.27 8.16 -13.29
C VAL A 57 -11.65 7.31 -14.40
N LEU A 58 -10.89 6.26 -14.04
CA LEU A 58 -10.31 5.32 -15.00
C LEU A 58 -11.40 4.68 -15.87
N LYS A 59 -12.46 4.15 -15.27
CA LYS A 59 -13.58 3.53 -15.98
C LYS A 59 -14.27 4.48 -16.97
N ARG A 60 -14.46 5.75 -16.59
CA ARG A 60 -15.02 6.77 -17.48
C ARG A 60 -14.05 7.07 -18.63
N MET A 61 -12.78 7.29 -18.29
CA MET A 61 -11.73 7.63 -19.24
C MET A 61 -11.50 6.54 -20.29
N PHE A 62 -11.49 5.26 -19.89
CA PHE A 62 -11.29 4.13 -20.80
C PHE A 62 -12.47 3.85 -21.75
N ARG A 63 -13.63 4.48 -21.51
CA ARG A 63 -14.82 4.36 -22.38
C ARG A 63 -15.07 5.62 -23.19
N ASP A 64 -14.24 6.65 -23.00
CA ASP A 64 -14.43 7.94 -23.63
C ASP A 64 -13.95 7.91 -25.07
N ARG A 65 -14.75 8.48 -25.98
CA ARG A 65 -14.41 8.53 -27.42
C ARG A 65 -13.24 9.47 -27.71
N ASN A 66 -12.90 10.36 -26.77
CA ASN A 66 -11.77 11.28 -26.88
C ASN A 66 -10.45 10.66 -26.45
N TRP A 67 -10.35 9.33 -26.37
CA TRP A 67 -9.07 8.65 -26.20
C TRP A 67 -8.15 8.88 -27.43
N PRO A 68 -6.84 9.17 -27.25
CA PRO A 68 -6.10 9.28 -25.97
C PRO A 68 -6.05 10.69 -25.37
N ALA A 69 -6.63 11.71 -26.01
CA ALA A 69 -6.52 13.11 -25.57
C ALA A 69 -7.01 13.33 -24.12
N LEU A 70 -8.13 12.72 -23.73
CA LEU A 70 -8.60 12.78 -22.35
C LEU A 70 -7.62 12.14 -21.36
N ALA A 71 -6.94 11.05 -21.76
CA ALA A 71 -5.96 10.40 -20.90
C ALA A 71 -4.73 11.27 -20.69
N VAL A 72 -4.25 11.92 -21.76
CA VAL A 72 -3.17 12.90 -21.67
C VAL A 72 -3.54 14.03 -20.71
N GLU A 73 -4.72 14.65 -20.88
CA GLU A 73 -5.21 15.69 -19.97
C GLU A 73 -5.24 15.23 -18.50
N ARG A 74 -5.73 14.01 -18.24
CA ARG A 74 -5.90 13.50 -16.87
C ARG A 74 -4.57 13.13 -16.22
N VAL A 75 -3.67 12.48 -16.94
CA VAL A 75 -2.32 12.14 -16.46
C VAL A 75 -1.51 13.42 -16.25
N SER A 76 -1.59 14.39 -17.16
CA SER A 76 -0.98 15.73 -17.04
C SER A 76 -1.35 16.49 -15.77
N ARG A 77 -2.54 16.24 -15.21
CA ARG A 77 -3.05 16.88 -13.99
C ARG A 77 -2.67 16.14 -12.71
N VAL A 78 -2.01 14.99 -12.81
CA VAL A 78 -1.47 14.30 -11.64
C VAL A 78 -0.27 15.09 -11.13
N VAL A 79 -0.34 15.52 -9.88
CA VAL A 79 0.68 16.34 -9.22
C VAL A 79 1.24 15.61 -7.99
N LEU A 80 2.56 15.61 -7.88
CA LEU A 80 3.34 15.12 -6.74
C LEU A 80 4.28 16.22 -6.26
N ALA A 81 4.19 16.59 -4.98
CA ALA A 81 5.02 17.64 -4.38
C ALA A 81 5.09 18.92 -5.25
N GLU A 82 3.91 19.40 -5.67
CA GLU A 82 3.70 20.61 -6.47
C GLU A 82 4.23 20.56 -7.91
N GLN A 83 4.69 19.40 -8.38
CA GLN A 83 5.15 19.19 -9.76
C GLN A 83 4.24 18.20 -10.50
N ARG A 84 4.00 18.44 -11.79
CA ARG A 84 3.22 17.52 -12.63
C ARG A 84 4.04 16.25 -12.82
N VAL A 85 3.37 15.10 -12.77
CA VAL A 85 4.04 13.81 -12.89
C VAL A 85 4.76 13.67 -14.24
N ILE A 86 4.18 14.19 -15.32
CA ILE A 86 4.80 14.09 -16.64
C ILE A 86 6.14 14.84 -16.69
N ASP A 87 6.25 15.98 -16.00
CA ASP A 87 7.48 16.79 -15.93
C ASP A 87 8.54 16.05 -15.09
N LEU A 88 8.13 15.39 -14.01
CA LEU A 88 9.02 14.57 -13.16
C LEU A 88 9.62 13.40 -13.93
N PHE A 89 8.85 12.79 -14.83
CA PHE A 89 9.32 11.72 -15.71
C PHE A 89 9.98 12.28 -16.99
N GLY A 90 10.04 13.60 -17.18
CA GLY A 90 10.57 14.21 -18.40
C GLY A 90 9.83 13.77 -19.66
N VAL A 91 8.53 13.47 -19.56
CA VAL A 91 7.66 13.05 -20.66
C VAL A 91 6.74 14.21 -21.03
N SER A 92 6.75 14.60 -22.31
CA SER A 92 5.86 15.63 -22.84
C SER A 92 4.46 15.08 -23.11
N GLU A 93 3.47 15.96 -23.22
CA GLU A 93 2.11 15.57 -23.60
C GLU A 93 2.06 14.94 -25.00
N GLN A 94 2.93 15.38 -25.91
CA GLN A 94 3.06 14.84 -27.25
C GLN A 94 3.61 13.41 -27.23
N GLU A 95 4.64 13.14 -26.44
CA GLU A 95 5.17 11.79 -26.24
C GLU A 95 4.12 10.87 -25.60
N LEU A 96 3.39 11.37 -24.59
CA LEU A 96 2.32 10.61 -23.94
C LEU A 96 1.18 10.30 -24.92
N PHE A 97 0.76 11.28 -25.73
CA PHE A 97 -0.24 11.08 -26.77
C PHE A 97 0.24 10.04 -27.79
N ALA A 98 1.48 10.17 -28.27
CA ALA A 98 2.06 9.27 -29.27
C ALA A 98 2.15 7.82 -28.75
N ALA A 99 2.46 7.63 -27.47
CA ALA A 99 2.51 6.31 -26.84
C ALA A 99 1.13 5.68 -26.59
N LEU A 100 0.06 6.48 -26.54
CA LEU A 100 -1.31 6.02 -26.28
C LEU A 100 -2.19 5.88 -27.52
N LYS A 101 -1.91 6.61 -28.61
CA LYS A 101 -2.82 6.77 -29.76
C LYS A 101 -3.24 5.45 -30.42
N ASP A 102 -2.33 4.47 -30.47
CA ASP A 102 -2.56 3.16 -31.11
C ASP A 102 -2.80 2.05 -30.09
N ARG A 103 -3.06 2.41 -28.83
CA ARG A 103 -3.26 1.46 -27.73
C ARG A 103 -4.70 1.44 -27.25
N GLU A 104 -5.17 0.24 -26.92
CA GLU A 104 -6.42 0.05 -26.20
C GLU A 104 -6.37 0.71 -24.81
N PRO A 105 -7.43 1.47 -24.42
CA PRO A 105 -7.49 2.13 -23.13
C PRO A 105 -7.39 1.14 -21.96
N SER A 106 -6.33 1.25 -21.19
CA SER A 106 -6.06 0.34 -20.07
C SER A 106 -5.13 0.98 -19.04
N VAL A 107 -5.11 0.42 -17.82
CA VAL A 107 -4.13 0.82 -16.80
C VAL A 107 -2.71 0.59 -17.31
N ALA A 108 -2.48 -0.55 -17.99
CA ALA A 108 -1.19 -0.85 -18.59
C ALA A 108 -0.77 0.22 -19.62
N ALA A 109 -1.69 0.69 -20.48
CA ALA A 109 -1.39 1.75 -21.43
C ALA A 109 -0.92 3.04 -20.75
N LEU A 110 -1.51 3.42 -19.60
CA LEU A 110 -1.10 4.62 -18.87
C LEU A 110 0.32 4.49 -18.27
N PHE A 111 0.62 3.35 -17.66
CA PHE A 111 1.96 3.11 -17.08
C PHE A 111 3.02 2.99 -18.18
N ASP A 112 2.76 2.22 -19.23
CA ASP A 112 3.71 2.06 -20.34
C ASP A 112 3.98 3.40 -21.04
N ALA A 113 2.96 4.24 -21.21
CA ALA A 113 3.11 5.54 -21.85
C ALA A 113 3.86 6.57 -20.99
N LEU A 114 3.78 6.49 -19.66
CA LEU A 114 4.51 7.38 -18.75
C LEU A 114 5.87 6.81 -18.34
N VAL A 115 5.85 5.67 -17.65
CA VAL A 115 7.03 5.03 -17.05
C VAL A 115 7.84 4.29 -18.11
N GLY A 116 7.18 3.62 -19.05
CA GLY A 116 7.86 2.96 -20.17
C GLY A 116 8.58 3.95 -21.09
N THR A 117 7.96 5.09 -21.40
CA THR A 117 8.60 6.18 -22.15
C THR A 117 9.82 6.74 -21.41
N TYR A 118 9.73 6.92 -20.08
CA TYR A 118 10.88 7.31 -19.27
C TYR A 118 12.03 6.31 -19.36
N ALA A 119 11.74 5.01 -19.23
CA ALA A 119 12.75 3.96 -19.33
C ALA A 119 13.42 3.91 -20.72
N ALA A 120 12.62 4.08 -21.79
CA ALA A 120 13.14 4.17 -23.15
C ALA A 120 14.09 5.37 -23.32
N LYS A 121 13.78 6.52 -22.74
CA LYS A 121 14.66 7.71 -22.74
C LYS A 121 15.95 7.49 -21.95
N LYS A 122 15.92 6.63 -20.93
CA LYS A 122 17.11 6.19 -20.18
C LYS A 122 17.87 5.05 -20.88
N GLY A 123 17.39 4.55 -22.03
CA GLY A 123 18.01 3.46 -22.77
C GLY A 123 17.90 2.10 -22.07
N LYS A 124 16.96 1.93 -21.14
CA LYS A 124 16.83 0.72 -20.32
C LYS A 124 15.62 -0.12 -20.78
N PRO A 125 15.79 -1.44 -20.96
CA PRO A 125 14.75 -2.31 -21.54
C PRO A 125 13.60 -2.60 -20.57
N ARG A 126 13.85 -2.52 -19.26
CA ARG A 126 12.85 -2.79 -18.22
C ARG A 126 12.61 -1.55 -17.37
N TRP A 127 11.37 -1.36 -16.96
CA TRP A 127 11.02 -0.33 -16.00
C TRP A 127 10.54 -0.91 -14.67
N ALA A 128 10.83 -0.17 -13.62
CA ALA A 128 10.26 -0.35 -12.31
C ALA A 128 9.43 0.89 -11.94
N GLU A 129 8.29 0.68 -11.31
CA GLU A 129 7.47 1.75 -10.76
C GLU A 129 7.38 1.60 -9.25
N LYS A 130 7.69 2.69 -8.54
CA LYS A 130 7.60 2.74 -7.09
C LYS A 130 6.65 3.84 -6.67
N THR A 131 5.48 3.43 -6.23
CA THR A 131 4.57 4.26 -5.43
C THR A 131 4.09 3.40 -4.26
N PRO A 132 4.48 3.70 -3.01
CA PRO A 132 4.26 2.76 -1.89
C PRO A 132 2.80 2.34 -1.76
N ARG A 133 1.89 3.31 -1.84
CA ARG A 133 0.44 3.11 -1.69
C ARG A 133 -0.22 2.36 -2.86
N HIS A 134 0.47 2.10 -3.96
CA HIS A 134 -0.02 1.13 -4.95
C HIS A 134 -0.20 -0.28 -4.34
N LEU A 135 0.34 -0.52 -3.13
CA LEU A 135 -0.03 -1.62 -2.24
C LEU A 135 -1.56 -1.81 -2.09
N LEU A 136 -2.36 -0.74 -2.11
CA LEU A 136 -3.82 -0.85 -1.98
C LEU A 136 -4.56 -1.06 -3.32
N HIS A 137 -3.80 -1.30 -4.39
CA HIS A 137 -4.28 -1.45 -5.77
C HIS A 137 -3.76 -2.71 -6.45
N LEU A 138 -3.37 -3.74 -5.68
CA LEU A 138 -2.72 -4.96 -6.18
C LEU A 138 -3.57 -5.71 -7.21
N ASP A 139 -4.87 -5.85 -6.98
CA ASP A 139 -5.78 -6.49 -7.96
C ASP A 139 -5.79 -5.74 -9.30
N THR A 140 -5.70 -4.41 -9.24
CA THR A 140 -5.64 -3.57 -10.45
C THR A 140 -4.32 -3.77 -11.18
N LEU A 141 -3.22 -3.84 -10.44
CA LEU A 141 -1.89 -4.07 -11.01
C LEU A 141 -1.78 -5.48 -11.62
N ARG A 142 -2.21 -6.52 -10.90
CA ARG A 142 -2.16 -7.90 -11.39
C ARG A 142 -3.07 -8.11 -12.59
N ALA A 143 -4.25 -7.49 -12.62
CA ALA A 143 -5.13 -7.53 -13.79
C ALA A 143 -4.54 -6.79 -15.00
N ALA A 144 -3.82 -5.69 -14.78
CA ALA A 144 -3.16 -4.94 -15.86
C ALA A 144 -1.90 -5.62 -16.37
N TYR A 145 -1.15 -6.28 -15.48
CA TYR A 145 0.11 -6.96 -15.77
C TYR A 145 0.17 -8.34 -15.09
N PRO A 146 -0.36 -9.40 -15.71
CA PRO A 146 -0.39 -10.74 -15.13
C PRO A 146 0.99 -11.31 -14.78
N GLU A 147 2.02 -10.90 -15.52
CA GLU A 147 3.42 -11.36 -15.35
C GLU A 147 4.29 -10.39 -14.56
N ALA A 148 3.77 -9.23 -14.13
CA ALA A 148 4.58 -8.25 -13.39
C ALA A 148 5.08 -8.83 -12.06
N LYS A 149 6.28 -8.42 -11.67
CA LYS A 149 6.89 -8.78 -10.41
C LYS A 149 6.57 -7.70 -9.37
N ILE A 150 5.92 -8.08 -8.27
CA ILE A 150 5.49 -7.12 -7.23
C ILE A 150 6.32 -7.33 -5.98
N ILE A 151 7.15 -6.35 -5.64
CA ILE A 151 8.00 -6.38 -4.45
C ILE A 151 7.35 -5.51 -3.38
N ARG A 152 6.94 -6.11 -2.26
CA ARG A 152 6.50 -5.40 -1.06
C ARG A 152 7.65 -5.23 -0.10
N ILE A 153 8.00 -3.99 0.19
CA ILE A 153 8.96 -3.69 1.26
C ILE A 153 8.23 -3.42 2.58
N VAL A 154 8.70 -4.08 3.63
CA VAL A 154 8.19 -3.99 5.00
C VAL A 154 9.30 -3.44 5.89
N ARG A 155 8.92 -2.61 6.85
CA ARG A 155 9.78 -2.08 7.91
C ARG A 155 9.02 -2.19 9.21
N ASP A 156 9.70 -2.30 10.34
CA ASP A 156 9.08 -2.21 11.66
C ASP A 156 8.17 -0.97 11.71
N PHE A 157 6.87 -1.20 11.94
CA PHE A 157 5.86 -0.14 11.85
C PHE A 157 6.07 0.94 12.90
N ARG A 158 6.73 0.61 14.01
CA ARG A 158 7.09 1.55 15.07
C ARG A 158 8.10 2.58 14.56
N ASP A 159 9.12 2.14 13.83
CA ASP A 159 10.09 3.03 13.19
C ASP A 159 9.47 3.79 12.01
N SER A 160 8.62 3.13 11.22
CA SER A 160 7.89 3.79 10.13
C SER A 160 7.03 4.93 10.67
N ALA A 161 6.32 4.70 11.78
CA ALA A 161 5.49 5.69 12.45
C ALA A 161 6.26 6.91 12.97
N ILE A 162 7.45 6.69 13.55
CA ILE A 162 8.36 7.78 13.96
C ILE A 162 8.76 8.61 12.75
N SER A 163 9.18 7.96 11.66
CA SER A 163 9.59 8.66 10.44
C SER A 163 8.43 9.40 9.77
N MET A 164 7.22 8.86 9.85
CA MET A 164 6.03 9.46 9.25
C MET A 164 5.68 10.82 9.86
N ARG A 165 6.01 11.10 11.13
CA ARG A 165 5.73 12.41 11.77
C ARG A 165 6.28 13.61 10.99
N GLN A 166 7.33 13.39 10.20
CA GLN A 166 7.99 14.43 9.39
C GLN A 166 7.24 14.73 8.08
N LEU A 167 6.26 13.89 7.70
CA LEU A 167 5.50 14.07 6.47
C LEU A 167 4.33 15.04 6.67
N PRO A 168 4.10 15.99 5.76
CA PRO A 168 3.06 17.00 5.93
C PRO A 168 1.64 16.41 5.90
N TRP A 169 1.47 15.23 5.31
CA TRP A 169 0.19 14.54 5.23
C TRP A 169 0.03 13.41 6.24
N ALA A 170 0.99 13.10 7.12
CA ALA A 170 0.86 12.01 8.10
C ALA A 170 0.35 12.52 9.46
N SER A 171 -0.03 11.62 10.36
CA SER A 171 -0.40 12.01 11.72
C SER A 171 0.83 12.49 12.48
N ARG A 172 0.64 13.42 13.40
CA ARG A 172 1.65 13.74 14.42
C ARG A 172 1.73 12.68 15.52
N GLN A 173 0.71 11.82 15.65
CA GLN A 173 0.61 10.72 16.59
C GLN A 173 1.17 9.44 15.97
N GLU A 174 2.25 8.92 16.54
CA GLU A 174 2.93 7.73 16.01
C GLU A 174 2.04 6.49 16.04
N LEU A 175 1.21 6.31 17.08
CA LEU A 175 0.32 5.16 17.15
C LEU A 175 -0.69 5.13 15.99
N VAL A 176 -1.21 6.31 15.59
CA VAL A 176 -2.11 6.44 14.44
C VAL A 176 -1.38 6.04 13.14
N ASN A 177 -0.15 6.51 12.96
CA ASN A 177 0.66 6.14 11.79
C ASN A 177 0.98 4.63 11.77
N CYS A 178 1.32 4.05 12.92
CA CYS A 178 1.59 2.61 13.06
C CYS A 178 0.36 1.78 12.72
N TYR A 179 -0.80 2.16 13.26
CA TYR A 179 -2.07 1.50 12.95
C TYR A 179 -2.39 1.55 11.46
N ILE A 180 -2.22 2.71 10.80
CA ILE A 180 -2.43 2.85 9.35
C ILE A 180 -1.51 1.90 8.55
N CYS A 181 -0.24 1.80 8.94
CA CYS A 181 0.68 0.86 8.29
C CYS A 181 0.21 -0.59 8.48
N SER A 182 -0.13 -0.95 9.71
CA SER A 182 -0.64 -2.28 10.06
C SER A 182 -1.90 -2.61 9.24
N GLU A 183 -2.86 -1.69 9.15
CA GLU A 183 -4.11 -1.88 8.39
C GLU A 183 -3.85 -2.11 6.89
N TRP A 184 -2.87 -1.43 6.29
CA TRP A 184 -2.53 -1.66 4.88
C TRP A 184 -1.93 -3.03 4.64
N PHE A 185 -1.05 -3.48 5.54
CA PHE A 185 -0.45 -4.80 5.44
C PHE A 185 -1.46 -5.91 5.72
N GLU A 186 -2.34 -5.75 6.70
CA GLU A 186 -3.44 -6.69 6.98
C GLU A 186 -4.30 -6.90 5.73
N ARG A 187 -4.77 -5.81 5.12
CA ARG A 187 -5.66 -5.84 3.95
C ARG A 187 -5.05 -6.45 2.70
N THR A 188 -3.74 -6.56 2.68
CA THR A 188 -2.99 -7.05 1.51
C THR A 188 -2.24 -8.33 1.82
N GLY A 189 -2.32 -8.85 3.05
CA GLY A 189 -1.66 -10.08 3.48
C GLY A 189 -2.01 -11.25 2.56
N ASP A 190 -3.30 -11.51 2.37
CA ASP A 190 -3.82 -12.59 1.53
C ASP A 190 -3.26 -12.55 0.10
N PHE A 191 -3.14 -11.35 -0.50
CA PHE A 191 -2.57 -11.22 -1.84
C PHE A 191 -1.15 -11.77 -1.89
N PHE A 192 -0.29 -11.38 -0.94
CA PHE A 192 1.12 -11.82 -0.91
C PHE A 192 1.29 -13.26 -0.45
N LEU A 193 0.30 -13.85 0.21
CA LEU A 193 0.29 -15.28 0.53
C LEU A 193 -0.08 -16.16 -0.67
N GLN A 194 -0.88 -15.62 -1.61
CA GLN A 194 -1.44 -16.37 -2.73
C GLN A 194 -0.73 -16.10 -4.06
N ASP A 195 -0.11 -14.94 -4.22
CA ASP A 195 0.50 -14.50 -5.48
C ASP A 195 1.96 -14.95 -5.59
N ASP A 196 2.22 -15.90 -6.49
CA ASP A 196 3.54 -16.49 -6.78
C ASP A 196 4.52 -15.54 -7.51
N LYS A 197 4.01 -14.39 -7.95
CA LYS A 197 4.76 -13.32 -8.62
C LYS A 197 4.91 -12.10 -7.71
N SER A 198 4.88 -12.34 -6.40
CA SER A 198 5.15 -11.35 -5.38
C SER A 198 6.29 -11.76 -4.46
N LEU A 199 7.03 -10.77 -3.93
CA LEU A 199 8.12 -10.96 -2.99
C LEU A 199 7.98 -9.97 -1.83
N THR A 200 8.19 -10.43 -0.61
CA THR A 200 8.26 -9.54 0.57
C THR A 200 9.70 -9.37 1.02
N VAL A 201 10.15 -8.12 1.11
CA VAL A 201 11.52 -7.73 1.52
C VAL A 201 11.45 -6.93 2.82
N LYS A 202 12.33 -7.22 3.77
CA LYS A 202 12.48 -6.42 5.00
C LYS A 202 13.51 -5.33 4.81
N TYR A 203 13.15 -4.11 5.16
CA TYR A 203 14.04 -2.95 5.14
C TYR A 203 15.27 -3.15 6.02
N GLU A 204 15.09 -3.74 7.21
CA GLU A 204 16.19 -3.96 8.15
C GLU A 204 17.22 -4.96 7.59
N THR A 205 16.76 -6.01 6.92
CA THR A 205 17.63 -6.97 6.22
C THR A 205 18.28 -6.33 5.00
N LEU A 206 17.56 -5.52 4.22
CA LEU A 206 18.12 -4.79 3.09
C LEU A 206 19.25 -3.86 3.50
N VAL A 207 19.13 -3.17 4.65
CA VAL A 207 20.19 -2.26 5.13
C VAL A 207 21.41 -3.03 5.64
N ARG A 208 21.20 -4.16 6.33
CA ARG A 208 22.30 -4.96 6.93
C ARG A 208 23.02 -5.87 5.94
N GLU A 209 22.28 -6.46 5.02
CA GLU A 209 22.76 -7.47 4.07
C GLU A 209 22.35 -7.08 2.64
N PRO A 210 22.70 -5.88 2.14
CA PRO A 210 22.17 -5.34 0.89
C PRO A 210 22.49 -6.21 -0.32
N GLU A 211 23.71 -6.70 -0.45
CA GLU A 211 24.12 -7.57 -1.57
C GLU A 211 23.29 -8.85 -1.65
N LYS A 212 23.09 -9.52 -0.52
CA LYS A 212 22.30 -10.75 -0.43
C LYS A 212 20.85 -10.49 -0.82
N VAL A 213 20.23 -9.46 -0.26
CA VAL A 213 18.83 -9.11 -0.54
C VAL A 213 18.66 -8.66 -1.99
N LEU A 214 19.59 -7.88 -2.54
CA LEU A 214 19.53 -7.46 -3.94
C LEU A 214 19.75 -8.64 -4.89
N THR A 215 20.60 -9.61 -4.52
CA THR A 215 20.76 -10.86 -5.28
C THR A 215 19.45 -11.66 -5.33
N GLU A 216 18.76 -11.81 -4.20
CA GLU A 216 17.44 -12.45 -4.13
C GLU A 216 16.41 -11.72 -4.99
N ILE A 217 16.36 -10.38 -4.90
CA ILE A 217 15.45 -9.54 -5.70
C ILE A 217 15.75 -9.69 -7.19
N CYS A 218 17.01 -9.59 -7.60
CA CYS A 218 17.42 -9.76 -9.00
C CYS A 218 17.04 -11.15 -9.51
N SER A 219 17.33 -12.22 -8.76
CA SER A 219 16.93 -13.57 -9.12
C SER A 219 15.40 -13.70 -9.27
N PHE A 220 14.63 -13.09 -8.38
CA PHE A 220 13.16 -13.12 -8.43
C PHE A 220 12.59 -12.41 -9.66
N ILE A 221 13.21 -11.30 -10.07
CA ILE A 221 12.81 -10.56 -11.27
C ILE A 221 13.43 -11.14 -12.55
N GLY A 222 14.38 -12.07 -12.46
CA GLY A 222 15.06 -12.64 -13.63
C GLY A 222 16.16 -11.75 -14.19
N GLU A 223 16.92 -11.10 -13.31
CA GLU A 223 18.11 -10.31 -13.60
C GLU A 223 19.28 -10.80 -12.72
N SER A 224 20.51 -10.37 -13.03
CA SER A 224 21.68 -10.65 -12.20
C SER A 224 21.95 -9.49 -11.24
N PHE A 225 22.54 -9.75 -10.08
CA PHE A 225 23.02 -8.68 -9.22
C PHE A 225 24.17 -7.91 -9.88
N GLU A 226 24.17 -6.59 -9.72
CA GLU A 226 25.28 -5.72 -10.12
C GLU A 226 25.76 -4.94 -8.89
N SER A 227 27.07 -4.94 -8.63
CA SER A 227 27.65 -4.24 -7.45
C SER A 227 27.37 -2.74 -7.45
N GLY A 228 27.19 -2.14 -8.63
CA GLY A 228 26.77 -0.74 -8.79
C GLY A 228 25.42 -0.42 -8.14
N MET A 229 24.57 -1.41 -7.88
CA MET A 229 23.30 -1.22 -7.18
C MET A 229 23.45 -0.77 -5.72
N LEU A 230 24.63 -0.95 -5.12
CA LEU A 230 24.92 -0.53 -3.75
C LEU A 230 25.20 0.97 -3.64
N ASP A 231 25.56 1.63 -4.74
CA ASP A 231 25.81 3.07 -4.79
C ASP A 231 24.57 3.80 -5.35
N THR A 232 23.81 4.42 -4.45
CA THR A 232 22.58 5.16 -4.79
C THR A 232 22.80 6.66 -4.96
N SER A 233 24.05 7.15 -4.94
CA SER A 233 24.36 8.59 -4.97
C SER A 233 23.82 9.27 -6.25
N SER A 234 24.01 8.63 -7.40
CA SER A 234 23.56 9.13 -8.71
C SER A 234 22.11 8.73 -9.02
N SER A 235 21.75 7.47 -8.79
CA SER A 235 20.42 6.92 -9.11
C SER A 235 19.32 7.39 -8.16
N GLY A 236 19.69 7.81 -6.95
CA GLY A 236 18.77 8.33 -5.93
C GLY A 236 18.13 9.66 -6.34
N MET A 237 18.83 10.50 -7.10
CA MET A 237 18.28 11.77 -7.58
C MET A 237 17.14 11.57 -8.59
N ASP A 238 17.24 10.53 -9.42
CA ASP A 238 16.24 10.21 -10.44
C ASP A 238 14.91 9.68 -9.86
N VAL A 239 14.92 9.10 -8.65
CA VAL A 239 13.74 8.51 -7.99
C VAL A 239 13.01 9.47 -7.04
N MET A 240 13.50 10.70 -6.90
CA MET A 240 12.97 11.73 -6.01
C MET A 240 12.46 12.93 -6.83
N SER A 241 11.42 13.61 -6.33
CA SER A 241 11.15 14.98 -6.81
C SER A 241 11.91 16.01 -5.96
N ARG A 242 12.18 17.18 -6.55
CA ARG A 242 12.95 18.28 -5.90
C ARG A 242 12.35 18.75 -4.57
N ASN A 243 11.04 18.58 -4.37
CA ASN A 243 10.31 19.07 -3.19
C ASN A 243 10.01 17.96 -2.16
N GLU A 244 10.61 16.77 -2.29
CA GLU A 244 10.50 15.70 -1.28
C GLU A 244 11.70 15.72 -0.33
N SER A 245 11.85 16.80 0.45
CA SER A 245 12.97 16.97 1.39
C SER A 245 13.13 15.79 2.36
N TRP A 246 12.05 15.09 2.69
CA TRP A 246 12.05 13.85 3.50
C TRP A 246 12.65 12.61 2.80
N LYS A 247 13.10 12.71 1.54
CA LYS A 247 13.79 11.64 0.81
C LYS A 247 15.28 11.91 0.59
N GLN A 248 15.84 13.05 1.01
CA GLN A 248 17.25 13.42 0.82
C GLN A 248 18.27 12.36 1.30
N GLN A 249 17.85 11.47 2.19
CA GLN A 249 18.69 10.41 2.74
C GLN A 249 18.83 9.18 1.82
N VAL A 250 18.12 9.14 0.68
CA VAL A 250 18.20 8.04 -0.30
C VAL A 250 19.53 8.03 -1.05
N THR A 251 20.20 9.17 -1.15
CA THR A 251 21.51 9.33 -1.82
C THR A 251 22.70 9.19 -0.87
N GLY A 252 22.46 8.91 0.42
CA GLY A 252 23.50 8.74 1.43
C GLY A 252 23.84 7.26 1.66
N GLU A 253 24.91 7.02 2.42
CA GLU A 253 25.31 5.66 2.83
C GLU A 253 24.21 4.94 3.61
N LEU A 254 24.23 3.61 3.55
CA LEU A 254 23.36 2.77 4.35
C LEU A 254 23.67 2.96 5.83
N ASP A 255 22.67 3.49 6.56
CA ASP A 255 22.83 3.92 7.94
C ASP A 255 22.03 2.99 8.88
N GLU A 256 22.74 2.04 9.48
CA GLU A 256 22.19 1.09 10.44
C GLU A 256 21.67 1.74 11.73
N SER A 257 22.12 2.97 12.08
CA SER A 257 21.66 3.67 13.29
C SER A 257 20.16 4.00 13.25
N ARG A 258 19.53 3.83 12.08
CA ARG A 258 18.10 4.07 11.84
C ARG A 258 17.23 2.86 12.07
N LEU A 259 17.82 1.70 12.30
CA LEU A 259 17.10 0.47 12.56
C LEU A 259 16.72 0.40 14.04
N TYR A 260 15.46 0.08 14.31
CA TYR A 260 14.90 -0.12 15.65
C TYR A 260 15.05 1.09 16.59
N ARG A 261 15.00 2.32 16.04
CA ARG A 261 15.08 3.56 16.82
C ARG A 261 13.97 3.67 17.86
N TRP A 262 12.80 3.10 17.57
CA TRP A 262 11.69 3.04 18.50
C TRP A 262 12.07 2.46 19.88
N LYS A 263 13.06 1.55 19.96
CA LYS A 263 13.49 0.93 21.21
C LYS A 263 13.98 1.95 22.25
N GLY A 264 14.70 2.98 21.78
CA GLY A 264 15.22 4.06 22.62
C GLY A 264 14.33 5.31 22.66
N LEU A 265 13.42 5.48 21.68
CA LEU A 265 12.56 6.65 21.57
C LEU A 265 11.20 6.50 22.25
N PHE A 266 10.67 5.28 22.36
CA PHE A 266 9.37 5.03 22.97
C PHE A 266 9.48 4.75 24.47
N THR A 267 8.56 5.33 25.24
CA THR A 267 8.34 4.95 26.65
C THR A 267 7.78 3.53 26.76
N GLN A 268 7.79 2.94 27.95
CA GLN A 268 7.24 1.60 28.14
C GLN A 268 5.73 1.55 27.83
N GLU A 269 4.98 2.58 28.20
CA GLU A 269 3.55 2.70 27.88
C GLU A 269 3.31 2.78 26.37
N GLN A 270 4.19 3.48 25.64
CA GLN A 270 4.11 3.49 24.18
C GLN A 270 4.42 2.11 23.62
N LYS A 271 5.48 1.43 24.07
CA LYS A 271 5.79 0.06 23.61
C LYS A 271 4.60 -0.89 23.79
N VAL A 272 3.97 -0.88 24.97
CA VAL A 272 2.74 -1.64 25.25
C VAL A 272 1.62 -1.25 24.28
N ALA A 273 1.36 0.04 24.09
CA ALA A 273 0.29 0.47 23.20
C ALA A 273 0.48 0.01 21.75
N PHE A 274 1.70 0.06 21.23
CA PHE A 274 2.01 -0.36 19.86
C PHE A 274 1.93 -1.88 19.71
N ASP A 275 2.47 -2.64 20.65
CA ASP A 275 2.34 -4.10 20.68
C ASP A 275 0.87 -4.53 20.69
N LEU A 276 0.00 -3.81 21.39
CA LEU A 276 -1.42 -4.13 21.45
C LEU A 276 -2.24 -3.64 20.24
N CYS A 277 -1.72 -2.71 19.44
CA CYS A 277 -2.40 -2.24 18.23
C CYS A 277 -1.92 -2.93 16.95
N ALA A 278 -0.64 -3.30 16.89
CA ALA A 278 0.00 -3.84 15.68
C ALA A 278 0.80 -5.13 15.94
N GLY A 279 0.82 -5.64 17.17
CA GLY A 279 1.65 -6.78 17.56
C GLY A 279 1.39 -8.06 16.78
N GLY A 280 0.15 -8.31 16.36
CA GLY A 280 -0.18 -9.48 15.52
C GLY A 280 0.65 -9.49 14.23
N LEU A 281 0.52 -8.44 13.42
CA LEU A 281 1.29 -8.28 12.18
C LEU A 281 2.78 -8.06 12.41
N LEU A 282 3.18 -7.33 13.45
CA LEU A 282 4.59 -7.19 13.80
C LEU A 282 5.22 -8.58 14.01
N ALA A 283 4.57 -9.46 14.79
CA ALA A 283 5.04 -10.81 15.03
C ALA A 283 5.01 -11.67 13.76
N GLU A 284 3.98 -11.54 12.91
CA GLU A 284 3.91 -12.23 11.61
C GLU A 284 5.10 -11.89 10.70
N PHE A 285 5.47 -10.60 10.64
CA PHE A 285 6.69 -10.17 9.96
C PHE A 285 7.97 -10.43 10.79
N GLY A 286 7.91 -11.16 11.90
CA GLY A 286 9.07 -11.54 12.70
C GLY A 286 9.73 -10.40 13.47
N TYR A 287 8.99 -9.34 13.77
CA TYR A 287 9.43 -8.28 14.68
C TYR A 287 9.10 -8.66 16.13
N GLU A 288 9.95 -8.20 17.06
CA GLU A 288 9.79 -8.43 18.50
C GLU A 288 8.52 -7.75 19.03
N VAL A 289 7.75 -8.49 19.84
CA VAL A 289 6.53 -8.04 20.52
C VAL A 289 6.58 -8.59 21.95
N GLU A 290 6.63 -7.70 22.93
CA GLU A 290 6.80 -8.06 24.35
C GLU A 290 5.45 -8.20 25.06
N SER A 291 4.49 -7.34 24.69
CA SER A 291 3.21 -7.23 25.37
C SER A 291 2.14 -8.09 24.70
N ARG A 292 1.34 -8.80 25.51
CA ARG A 292 0.19 -9.59 25.02
C ARG A 292 -1.13 -9.03 25.54
N PRO A 293 -2.17 -8.93 24.70
CA PRO A 293 -3.47 -8.45 25.15
C PRO A 293 -4.11 -9.43 26.13
N ARG A 294 -4.77 -8.89 27.17
CA ARG A 294 -5.73 -9.62 28.01
C ARG A 294 -7.07 -9.79 27.29
N LYS A 295 -7.44 -8.80 26.48
CA LYS A 295 -8.69 -8.75 25.72
C LYS A 295 -8.40 -8.21 24.32
N LYS A 296 -9.07 -8.76 23.31
CA LYS A 296 -9.03 -8.25 21.93
C LYS A 296 -10.39 -7.67 21.55
N VAL A 297 -10.36 -6.54 20.85
CA VAL A 297 -11.55 -5.87 20.33
C VAL A 297 -11.33 -5.61 18.85
N SER A 298 -12.30 -6.04 18.03
CA SER A 298 -12.25 -5.87 16.59
C SER A 298 -13.05 -4.64 16.16
N LEU A 299 -12.45 -3.79 15.32
CA LEU A 299 -13.10 -2.62 14.72
C LEU A 299 -13.36 -2.85 13.23
N LEU A 300 -14.64 -2.75 12.82
CA LEU A 300 -15.06 -2.97 11.43
C LEU A 300 -14.55 -1.92 10.47
N SER A 301 -14.52 -0.69 10.93
CA SER A 301 -14.18 0.46 10.12
C SER A 301 -13.58 1.51 11.02
N ILE A 302 -12.32 1.80 10.75
CA ILE A 302 -11.65 2.95 11.34
C ILE A 302 -11.17 3.83 10.19
N ASP A 303 -11.73 5.04 10.11
CA ASP A 303 -11.16 6.05 9.24
C ASP A 303 -10.06 6.83 9.97
N ARG A 304 -9.24 7.54 9.20
CA ARG A 304 -8.14 8.29 9.77
C ARG A 304 -8.61 9.42 10.69
N ALA A 305 -9.67 10.13 10.36
CA ALA A 305 -10.14 11.25 11.18
C ALA A 305 -10.59 10.75 12.57
N PHE A 306 -11.15 9.55 12.62
CA PHE A 306 -11.49 8.84 13.84
C PHE A 306 -10.23 8.46 14.66
N LEU A 307 -9.19 7.90 14.03
CA LEU A 307 -7.93 7.61 14.73
C LEU A 307 -7.27 8.87 15.31
N GLU A 308 -7.29 9.97 14.56
CA GLU A 308 -6.71 11.23 15.01
C GLU A 308 -7.43 11.77 16.26
N GLU A 309 -8.76 11.63 16.31
CA GLU A 309 -9.59 12.05 17.43
C GLU A 309 -9.39 11.17 18.67
N LEU A 310 -9.28 9.85 18.47
CA LEU A 310 -9.24 8.88 19.57
C LEU A 310 -7.85 8.32 19.90
N GLY A 311 -6.78 8.77 19.25
CA GLY A 311 -5.43 8.21 19.44
C GLY A 311 -5.01 8.14 20.92
N GLY A 312 -5.29 9.19 21.69
CA GLY A 312 -5.05 9.20 23.14
C GLY A 312 -5.94 8.23 23.95
N GLN A 313 -7.17 7.97 23.50
CA GLN A 313 -8.04 6.94 24.10
C GLN A 313 -7.54 5.52 23.76
N ILE A 314 -7.10 5.30 22.52
CA ILE A 314 -6.52 4.02 22.07
C ILE A 314 -5.30 3.67 22.94
N VAL A 315 -4.39 4.62 23.18
CA VAL A 315 -3.25 4.42 24.11
C VAL A 315 -3.72 4.04 25.51
N ARG A 316 -4.73 4.75 26.06
CA ARG A 316 -5.26 4.46 27.40
C ARG A 316 -5.89 3.07 27.51
N VAL A 317 -6.66 2.66 26.51
CA VAL A 317 -7.30 1.34 26.45
C VAL A 317 -6.25 0.24 26.26
N ALA A 318 -5.26 0.47 25.41
CA ALA A 318 -4.13 -0.44 25.24
C ALA A 318 -3.35 -0.63 26.54
N ASN A 319 -3.03 0.44 27.27
CA ASN A 319 -2.34 0.33 28.57
C ASN A 319 -3.14 -0.43 29.64
N LYS A 320 -4.45 -0.64 29.44
CA LYS A 320 -5.28 -1.49 30.31
C LYS A 320 -5.33 -2.96 29.84
N GLY A 321 -4.52 -3.32 28.85
CA GLY A 321 -4.38 -4.69 28.32
C GLY A 321 -5.40 -5.04 27.24
N VAL A 322 -6.03 -4.06 26.59
CA VAL A 322 -7.00 -4.28 25.52
C VAL A 322 -6.37 -3.97 24.16
N ALA A 323 -6.21 -5.00 23.33
CA ALA A 323 -5.79 -4.82 21.93
C ALA A 323 -6.97 -4.36 21.07
N ILE A 324 -6.68 -3.42 20.17
CA ILE A 324 -7.61 -2.93 19.16
C ILE A 324 -7.09 -3.40 17.81
N GLU A 325 -7.84 -4.29 17.17
CA GLU A 325 -7.48 -4.89 15.90
C GLU A 325 -8.44 -4.43 14.80
N TYR A 326 -7.88 -4.17 13.62
CA TYR A 326 -8.70 -3.96 12.43
C TYR A 326 -9.35 -5.28 12.02
N CYS A 327 -10.66 -5.26 11.74
CA CYS A 327 -11.36 -6.41 11.20
C CYS A 327 -12.12 -5.98 9.94
N PRO A 328 -11.55 -6.15 8.74
CA PRO A 328 -12.20 -5.72 7.49
C PRO A 328 -13.49 -6.47 7.19
N ASN A 329 -13.63 -7.68 7.75
CA ASN A 329 -14.78 -8.55 7.52
C ASN A 329 -15.50 -8.85 8.84
N SER A 330 -16.72 -8.36 8.98
CA SER A 330 -17.56 -8.61 10.16
C SER A 330 -17.78 -10.09 10.48
N ALA A 331 -17.63 -10.99 9.50
CA ALA A 331 -17.73 -12.44 9.70
C ALA A 331 -16.52 -13.05 10.44
N LEU A 332 -15.40 -12.33 10.50
CA LEU A 332 -14.16 -12.74 11.17
C LEU A 332 -13.94 -11.99 12.50
N ALA A 333 -14.91 -11.15 12.90
CA ALA A 333 -14.81 -10.39 14.14
C ALA A 333 -14.82 -11.32 15.35
N GLY A 334 -13.92 -11.08 16.30
CA GLY A 334 -13.90 -11.75 17.59
C GLY A 334 -15.12 -11.43 18.46
N PRO A 335 -15.13 -11.83 19.76
CA PRO A 335 -16.30 -11.74 20.63
C PRO A 335 -16.79 -10.31 20.96
N ALA A 336 -16.08 -9.27 20.53
CA ALA A 336 -16.48 -7.86 20.71
C ALA A 336 -16.26 -7.07 19.42
N LEU A 337 -17.35 -6.51 18.89
CA LEU A 337 -17.37 -5.70 17.68
C LEU A 337 -17.81 -4.29 17.98
N VAL A 338 -17.03 -3.30 17.55
CA VAL A 338 -17.30 -1.90 17.85
C VAL A 338 -17.34 -1.08 16.54
N ASP A 339 -18.47 -0.40 16.31
CA ASP A 339 -18.75 0.45 15.14
C ASP A 339 -18.89 1.90 15.60
N LEU A 340 -17.82 2.68 15.42
CA LEU A 340 -17.71 4.04 15.92
C LEU A 340 -17.72 5.04 14.76
N ARG A 341 -18.76 4.98 13.91
CA ARG A 341 -19.01 6.05 12.94
C ARG A 341 -19.59 7.28 13.65
N LYS A 342 -18.94 8.44 13.46
CA LYS A 342 -19.34 9.74 14.01
C LYS A 342 -20.86 9.96 13.97
N GLY A 343 -21.47 10.06 15.16
CA GLY A 343 -22.71 10.80 15.40
C GLY A 343 -24.02 10.29 14.76
N LYS A 344 -24.98 9.95 15.64
CA LYS A 344 -26.45 10.03 15.47
C LYS A 344 -27.23 9.02 14.59
N SER A 345 -26.66 7.98 13.98
CA SER A 345 -27.44 7.21 12.98
C SER A 345 -27.35 5.69 13.00
N VAL A 346 -27.26 5.04 14.17
CA VAL A 346 -27.32 3.56 14.23
C VAL A 346 -28.66 3.02 13.64
N SER A 347 -29.77 3.75 13.79
CA SER A 347 -31.08 3.34 13.25
C SER A 347 -31.24 3.50 11.73
N LYS A 348 -30.47 4.39 11.10
CA LYS A 348 -30.51 4.62 9.64
C LYS A 348 -29.54 3.70 8.91
N TYR A 349 -28.43 3.33 9.55
CA TYR A 349 -27.37 2.50 8.95
C TYR A 349 -27.74 1.02 8.80
N LEU A 350 -28.55 0.49 9.73
CA LEU A 350 -29.08 -0.87 9.63
C LEU A 350 -30.07 -1.04 8.45
N ARG A 351 -30.72 0.05 8.01
CA ARG A 351 -31.61 0.03 6.83
C ARG A 351 -30.86 -0.02 5.51
N THR A 352 -29.63 0.53 5.43
CA THR A 352 -28.83 0.55 4.19
C THR A 352 -28.08 -0.76 3.92
N LEU A 353 -27.92 -1.60 4.94
CA LEU A 353 -27.24 -2.91 4.84
C LEU A 353 -28.19 -4.06 4.44
N LYS A 354 -29.45 -3.82 4.09
CA LYS A 354 -30.49 -4.88 3.97
C LYS A 354 -30.54 -5.84 5.18
N VAL A 355 -30.10 -5.38 6.36
CA VAL A 355 -30.17 -6.17 7.59
C VAL A 355 -31.55 -5.93 8.21
N VAL A 356 -32.49 -6.83 7.91
CA VAL A 356 -33.79 -6.90 8.61
C VAL A 356 -33.55 -7.63 9.92
N LEU A 357 -33.43 -6.90 11.02
CA LEU A 357 -33.50 -7.49 12.36
C LEU A 357 -34.97 -7.77 12.68
N SER A 358 -35.42 -9.02 12.49
CA SER A 358 -36.70 -9.47 13.03
C SER A 358 -36.59 -9.68 14.54
N ARG A 359 -37.57 -9.12 15.25
CA ARG A 359 -37.86 -9.15 16.68
C ARG A 359 -37.53 -10.50 17.36
N VAL A 360 -36.74 -10.47 18.45
CA VAL A 360 -36.55 -11.63 19.33
C VAL A 360 -37.57 -11.61 20.46
N ILE A 361 -38.39 -12.66 20.50
CA ILE A 361 -39.16 -13.09 21.67
C ILE A 361 -38.19 -13.81 22.61
N ARG A 362 -38.37 -13.59 23.92
CA ARG A 362 -37.60 -14.10 25.07
C ARG A 362 -36.80 -15.39 24.83
N GLY A 363 -35.49 -15.30 25.10
CA GLY A 363 -34.66 -16.43 25.51
C GLY A 363 -33.85 -17.10 24.40
N LYS A 364 -32.52 -16.92 24.49
CA LYS A 364 -31.43 -17.65 23.80
C LYS A 364 -31.27 -17.44 22.28
N THR A 365 -30.08 -16.92 21.98
CA THR A 365 -29.32 -16.97 20.70
C THR A 365 -29.97 -16.29 19.49
N THR A 366 -29.35 -15.19 19.04
CA THR A 366 -29.68 -14.57 17.76
C THR A 366 -28.63 -14.93 16.72
N PHE A 367 -29.04 -15.64 15.67
CA PHE A 367 -28.29 -15.81 14.42
C PHE A 367 -28.64 -14.68 13.45
N GLY A 368 -27.71 -14.31 12.56
CA GLY A 368 -27.99 -13.50 11.37
C GLY A 368 -27.33 -14.14 10.14
N TYR A 369 -28.14 -14.44 9.12
CA TYR A 369 -27.75 -14.90 7.78
C TYR A 369 -28.68 -14.20 6.77
N LEU A 370 -28.45 -14.13 5.46
CA LEU A 370 -27.42 -13.67 4.52
C LEU A 370 -28.12 -13.84 3.14
N GLY A 371 -27.87 -13.01 2.13
CA GLY A 371 -28.54 -13.17 0.83
C GLY A 371 -27.61 -13.69 -0.26
N ASP A 372 -27.90 -14.89 -0.80
CA ASP A 372 -27.48 -15.39 -2.13
C ASP A 372 -28.34 -14.74 -3.24
N ALA A 373 -28.07 -14.71 -4.55
CA ALA A 373 -26.95 -14.92 -5.49
C ALA A 373 -27.51 -14.57 -6.91
N PRO A 374 -26.72 -14.63 -8.00
CA PRO A 374 -26.92 -15.78 -8.91
C PRO A 374 -25.59 -16.46 -9.25
N GLY A 375 -25.48 -17.75 -8.92
CA GLY A 375 -24.30 -18.57 -9.19
C GLY A 375 -24.08 -19.74 -8.21
N GLY A 376 -24.71 -19.69 -7.03
CA GLY A 376 -24.97 -20.86 -6.18
C GLY A 376 -23.75 -21.46 -5.50
N SER A 377 -23.51 -21.07 -4.24
CA SER A 377 -23.07 -21.92 -3.12
C SER A 377 -22.95 -21.07 -1.85
N ALA A 378 -23.95 -21.17 -0.97
CA ALA A 378 -24.02 -20.56 0.36
C ALA A 378 -22.96 -21.10 1.32
N VAL A 379 -22.34 -20.25 2.15
CA VAL A 379 -21.53 -20.70 3.30
C VAL A 379 -22.03 -20.03 4.58
N TRP A 380 -22.38 -20.86 5.57
CA TRP A 380 -22.89 -20.48 6.88
C TRP A 380 -21.74 -20.32 7.89
N LEU A 381 -21.87 -19.39 8.84
CA LEU A 381 -21.03 -19.37 10.05
C LEU A 381 -21.86 -19.22 11.32
N ARG A 382 -21.58 -20.13 12.26
CA ARG A 382 -22.20 -20.27 13.58
C ARG A 382 -21.45 -19.35 14.56
N LEU A 383 -22.04 -18.22 14.93
CA LEU A 383 -21.49 -17.37 16.01
C LEU A 383 -21.84 -17.98 17.36
N CYS A 384 -20.83 -18.56 18.02
CA CYS A 384 -20.85 -18.71 19.47
C CYS A 384 -20.41 -17.38 20.09
N PHE A 385 -21.30 -16.80 20.89
CA PHE A 385 -21.13 -15.62 21.78
C PHE A 385 -21.41 -14.23 21.19
N GLY A 386 -22.02 -13.38 22.04
CA GLY A 386 -22.83 -12.23 21.68
C GLY A 386 -22.06 -11.00 21.21
N VAL A 387 -22.64 -10.30 20.24
CA VAL A 387 -22.17 -9.01 19.76
C VAL A 387 -22.59 -7.91 20.74
N THR A 388 -21.63 -7.32 21.44
CA THR A 388 -21.86 -6.14 22.30
C THR A 388 -21.54 -4.87 21.51
N VAL A 389 -22.54 -4.01 21.28
CA VAL A 389 -22.34 -2.69 20.66
C VAL A 389 -21.88 -1.71 21.75
N ILE A 390 -20.70 -1.13 21.55
CA ILE A 390 -20.07 -0.23 22.51
C ILE A 390 -20.10 1.20 21.96
N LYS A 391 -20.52 2.18 22.79
CA LYS A 391 -20.76 3.57 22.37
C LYS A 391 -19.52 4.46 22.44
N SER A 392 -18.54 4.07 23.25
CA SER A 392 -17.29 4.78 23.52
C SER A 392 -16.13 3.80 23.69
N LEU A 393 -14.88 4.20 23.37
CA LEU A 393 -13.70 3.37 23.70
C LEU A 393 -13.51 3.22 25.22
N ASP A 394 -13.97 4.18 26.02
CA ASP A 394 -13.85 4.11 27.49
C ASP A 394 -14.71 2.98 28.09
N ASP A 395 -15.79 2.57 27.41
CA ASP A 395 -16.67 1.49 27.81
C ASP A 395 -16.06 0.08 27.53
N LEU A 396 -14.85 0.01 26.96
CA LEU A 396 -14.16 -1.25 26.65
C LEU A 396 -13.47 -1.90 27.86
N VAL A 397 -13.16 -1.06 28.84
CA VAL A 397 -12.49 -1.37 30.10
C VAL A 397 -13.53 -1.78 31.11
#